data_AF-A0A328SFR6-F1
#
_entry.id   AF-A0A328SFR6-F1
#
_cell.length_a   1.000
_cell.length_b   1.000
_cell.length_c   1.000
_cell.angle_alpha   90.00
_cell.angle_beta   90.00
_cell.angle_gamma   90.00
#
_symmetry.space_group_name_H-M   'P 1'
#
loop_
_entity.id
_entity.type
_entity.pdbx_description
1 polymer ?
#
loop_
_entity_poly.entity_id
_entity_poly.type
_entity_poly.pdbx_seq_one_letter_code
_entity_poly.pdbx_strand_id
1 'polypeptide(L)'
;MIYEINELDIIDNLNFIIRYCDFYMDYCHEENLSIDGDLAGEILDSIYVIEELSQKEAIDDQQIKELYESIDEIYENLISINDIPLFNNIHLVFTHIIQKTKEKLKQRCLSIE
;
A
#
# COMPACT_ATOMS: atom_id res chain seq x y z
N MET A 1 -17.44 -9.33 -10.08
CA MET A 1 -18.22 -9.37 -8.82
C MET A 1 -18.21 -7.97 -8.21
N ILE A 2 -19.02 -7.68 -7.18
CA ILE A 2 -18.97 -6.39 -6.46
C ILE A 2 -18.64 -6.69 -4.99
N TYR A 3 -17.64 -6.03 -4.44
CA TYR A 3 -17.12 -6.24 -3.09
C TYR A 3 -17.26 -4.98 -2.24
N GLU A 4 -17.76 -5.12 -1.02
CA GLU A 4 -17.79 -4.03 -0.03
C GLU A 4 -16.39 -3.86 0.59
N ILE A 5 -15.83 -2.65 0.53
CA ILE A 5 -14.53 -2.32 1.13
C ILE A 5 -14.65 -2.03 2.64
N ASN A 6 -15.86 -1.75 3.13
CA ASN A 6 -16.15 -1.25 4.48
C ASN A 6 -15.85 -2.20 5.66
N GLU A 7 -15.00 -3.21 5.47
CA GLU A 7 -14.34 -3.86 6.61
C GLU A 7 -13.34 -2.90 7.24
N LEU A 8 -13.63 -2.47 8.47
CA LEU A 8 -12.81 -1.55 9.26
C LEU A 8 -11.32 -1.91 9.21
N ASP A 9 -10.99 -3.21 9.30
CA ASP A 9 -9.61 -3.70 9.25
C ASP A 9 -8.90 -3.50 7.90
N ILE A 10 -9.59 -3.59 6.76
CA ILE A 10 -8.96 -3.39 5.44
C ILE A 10 -8.68 -1.91 5.25
N ILE A 11 -9.67 -1.07 5.52
CA ILE A 11 -9.54 0.39 5.45
C ILE A 11 -8.43 0.89 6.39
N ASP A 12 -8.38 0.39 7.62
CA ASP A 12 -7.35 0.75 8.59
C ASP A 12 -5.95 0.35 8.10
N ASN A 13 -5.83 -0.82 7.46
CA ASN A 13 -4.55 -1.25 6.88
C ASN A 13 -4.15 -0.38 5.67
N LEU A 14 -5.09 -0.04 4.77
CA LEU A 14 -4.81 0.84 3.62
C LEU A 14 -4.39 2.23 4.11
N ASN A 15 -5.10 2.78 5.10
CA ASN A 15 -4.75 4.06 5.72
C ASN A 15 -3.36 4.01 6.39
N PHE A 16 -3.01 2.89 7.01
CA PHE A 16 -1.66 2.70 7.54
C PHE A 16 -0.60 2.71 6.44
N ILE A 17 -0.86 2.02 5.32
CA ILE A 17 0.06 1.97 4.18
C ILE A 17 0.29 3.37 3.61
N ILE A 18 -0.76 4.13 3.35
CA ILE A 18 -0.67 5.51 2.84
C ILE A 18 0.16 6.38 3.78
N ARG A 19 -0.22 6.43 5.07
CA ARG A 19 0.48 7.26 6.07
C ARG A 19 1.95 6.89 6.24
N TYR A 20 2.27 5.61 6.10
CA TYR A 20 3.64 5.16 6.18
C TYR A 20 4.47 5.69 5.00
N CYS A 21 3.91 5.66 3.79
CA CYS A 21 4.58 6.18 2.61
C CYS A 21 4.75 7.71 2.69
N ASP A 22 3.72 8.44 3.12
CA ASP A 22 3.80 9.89 3.32
C ASP A 22 4.92 10.24 4.31
N PHE A 23 4.93 9.58 5.47
CA PHE A 23 5.97 9.79 6.48
C PHE A 23 7.36 9.46 5.95
N TYR A 24 7.49 8.41 5.13
CA TYR A 24 8.75 8.01 4.52
C TYR A 24 9.26 9.08 3.54
N MET A 25 8.39 9.59 2.67
CA MET A 25 8.73 10.61 1.69
C MET A 25 9.11 11.92 2.36
N ASP A 26 8.34 12.34 3.37
CA ASP A 26 8.63 13.53 4.18
C ASP A 26 9.99 13.39 4.88
N TYR A 27 10.26 12.25 5.52
CA TYR A 27 11.54 12.00 6.18
C TYR A 27 12.72 12.09 5.21
N CYS A 28 12.60 11.47 4.03
CA CYS A 28 13.66 11.51 3.03
C CYS A 28 13.88 12.92 2.49
N HIS A 29 12.82 13.72 2.34
CA HIS A 29 12.93 15.13 1.99
C HIS A 29 13.64 15.93 3.09
N GLU A 30 13.22 15.78 4.35
CA GLU A 30 13.76 16.51 5.50
C GLU A 30 15.25 16.19 5.75
N GLU A 31 15.64 14.93 5.64
CA GLU A 31 17.01 14.47 5.85
C GLU A 31 17.92 14.63 4.61
N ASN A 32 17.40 15.21 3.51
CA ASN A 32 18.07 15.33 2.21
C ASN A 32 18.60 13.99 1.69
N LEU A 33 17.85 12.91 1.93
CA LEU A 33 18.16 11.60 1.37
C LEU A 33 17.73 11.60 -0.10
N SER A 34 18.65 11.20 -0.97
CA SER A 34 18.39 11.12 -2.40
C SER A 34 17.52 9.88 -2.69
N ILE A 35 16.21 10.07 -2.81
CA ILE A 35 15.32 9.09 -3.44
C ILE A 35 15.37 9.30 -4.96
N ASP A 36 15.32 8.20 -5.72
CA ASP A 36 15.08 8.26 -7.16
C ASP A 36 13.69 8.86 -7.45
N GLY A 37 13.64 9.95 -8.21
CA GLY A 37 12.39 10.65 -8.52
C GLY A 37 11.36 9.77 -9.23
N ASP A 38 11.80 8.77 -10.00
CA ASP A 38 10.91 7.84 -10.67
C ASP A 38 10.24 6.89 -9.65
N LEU A 39 11.01 6.35 -8.69
CA LEU A 39 10.46 5.52 -7.60
C LEU A 39 9.48 6.29 -6.71
N ALA A 40 9.82 7.56 -6.40
CA ALA A 40 8.93 8.42 -5.63
C ALA A 40 7.61 8.67 -6.37
N GLY A 41 7.68 8.87 -7.69
CA GLY A 41 6.50 9.01 -8.56
C GLY A 41 5.61 7.77 -8.55
N GLU A 42 6.18 6.58 -8.76
CA GLU A 42 5.44 5.31 -8.78
C GLU A 42 4.76 5.00 -7.44
N ILE A 43 5.40 5.32 -6.31
CA ILE A 43 4.80 5.20 -4.98
C ILE A 43 3.61 6.16 -4.83
N LEU A 44 3.74 7.41 -5.26
CA LEU A 44 2.66 8.40 -5.18
C LEU A 44 1.47 8.04 -6.08
N ASP A 45 1.73 7.55 -7.30
CA ASP A 45 0.70 7.07 -8.21
C ASP A 45 -0.07 5.88 -7.61
N SER A 46 0.65 4.95 -6.99
CA SER A 46 0.04 3.81 -6.28
C SER A 46 -0.78 4.23 -5.06
N ILE A 47 -0.32 5.22 -4.29
CA ILE A 47 -1.09 5.80 -3.18
C ILE A 47 -2.40 6.39 -3.68
N TYR A 48 -2.38 7.14 -4.78
CA TYR A 48 -3.57 7.75 -5.36
C TYR A 48 -4.62 6.69 -5.74
N VAL A 49 -4.20 5.56 -6.31
CA VAL A 49 -5.10 4.44 -6.60
C VAL A 49 -5.71 3.87 -5.32
N ILE A 50 -4.91 3.63 -4.27
CA ILE A 50 -5.41 3.12 -3.00
C ILE A 50 -6.42 4.10 -2.37
N GLU A 51 -6.12 5.40 -2.38
CA GLU A 51 -7.02 6.44 -1.86
C GLU A 51 -8.34 6.48 -2.62
N GLU A 52 -8.30 6.49 -3.95
CA GLU A 52 -9.52 6.53 -4.78
C GLU A 52 -10.39 5.31 -4.53
N LEU A 53 -9.78 4.11 -4.50
CA LEU A 53 -10.52 2.87 -4.33
C LEU A 53 -11.05 2.71 -2.91
N SER A 54 -10.29 3.09 -1.88
CA SER A 54 -10.69 2.97 -0.47
C SER A 54 -11.91 3.84 -0.09
N GLN A 55 -12.17 4.91 -0.84
CA GLN A 55 -13.33 5.77 -0.64
C GLN A 55 -14.62 5.22 -1.26
N LYS A 56 -14.53 4.19 -2.10
CA LYS A 56 -15.69 3.59 -2.76
C LYS A 56 -16.41 2.64 -1.80
N GLU A 57 -17.74 2.75 -1.74
CA GLU A 57 -18.57 1.82 -0.95
C GLU A 57 -18.43 0.38 -1.45
N ALA A 58 -18.23 0.21 -2.76
CA ALA A 58 -17.96 -1.08 -3.38
C ALA A 58 -17.07 -0.98 -4.62
N ILE A 59 -16.29 -2.04 -4.87
CA ILE A 59 -15.39 -2.16 -6.02
C ILE A 59 -15.58 -3.50 -6.75
N ASP A 60 -15.22 -3.53 -8.03
CA ASP A 60 -15.26 -4.73 -8.85
C ASP A 60 -13.94 -5.52 -8.86
N ASP A 61 -13.93 -6.67 -9.55
CA ASP A 61 -12.77 -7.58 -9.62
C ASP A 61 -11.53 -6.90 -10.23
N GLN A 62 -11.73 -6.03 -11.22
CA GLN A 62 -10.66 -5.31 -11.89
C GLN A 62 -10.05 -4.28 -10.94
N GLN A 63 -10.89 -3.58 -10.19
CA GLN A 63 -10.48 -2.62 -9.17
C GLN A 63 -9.80 -3.30 -7.96
N ILE A 64 -10.23 -4.49 -7.56
CA ILE A 64 -9.48 -5.27 -6.54
C ILE A 64 -8.08 -5.61 -7.05
N LYS A 65 -7.98 -6.01 -8.33
CA LYS A 65 -6.70 -6.33 -8.93
C LYS A 65 -5.79 -5.10 -8.96
N GLU A 66 -6.30 -3.95 -9.37
CA GLU A 66 -5.58 -2.67 -9.35
C GLU A 66 -5.12 -2.32 -7.93
N LEU A 67 -6.00 -2.43 -6.93
CA LEU A 67 -5.64 -2.21 -5.52
C LEU A 67 -4.50 -3.13 -5.06
N TYR A 68 -4.57 -4.42 -5.44
CA TYR A 68 -3.56 -5.40 -5.10
C TYR A 68 -2.21 -5.09 -5.76
N GLU A 69 -2.23 -4.72 -7.04
CA GLU A 69 -1.04 -4.34 -7.81
C GLU A 69 -0.39 -3.07 -7.25
N SER A 70 -1.17 -2.03 -6.90
CA SER A 70 -0.65 -0.82 -6.28
C SER A 70 -0.03 -1.07 -4.90
N ILE A 71 -0.61 -1.97 -4.09
CA ILE A 71 0.01 -2.37 -2.81
C ILE A 71 1.36 -3.07 -3.05
N ASP A 72 1.47 -3.89 -4.10
CA ASP A 72 2.70 -4.58 -4.45
C ASP A 72 3.77 -3.63 -4.99
N GLU A 73 3.38 -2.68 -5.84
CA GLU A 73 4.28 -1.66 -6.37
C GLU A 73 4.87 -0.79 -5.26
N ILE A 74 4.04 -0.35 -4.30
CA ILE A 74 4.53 0.34 -3.10
C ILE A 74 5.52 -0.54 -2.33
N TYR A 75 5.21 -1.81 -2.12
CA TYR A 75 6.10 -2.72 -1.39
C TYR A 75 7.45 -2.86 -2.08
N GLU A 76 7.45 -3.17 -3.38
CA GLU A 76 8.66 -3.38 -4.18
C GLU A 76 9.52 -2.12 -4.25
N ASN A 77 8.88 -0.96 -4.45
CA ASN A 77 9.58 0.31 -4.53
C ASN A 77 10.17 0.70 -3.18
N LEU A 78 9.44 0.58 -2.06
CA LEU A 78 9.97 0.91 -0.73
C LEU A 78 11.13 0.01 -0.30
N ILE A 79 11.07 -1.31 -0.55
CA ILE A 79 12.19 -2.20 -0.22
C ILE A 79 13.41 -1.97 -1.11
N SER A 80 13.23 -1.39 -2.30
CA SER A 80 14.34 -1.05 -3.19
C SER A 80 15.13 0.16 -2.70
N ILE A 81 14.53 1.01 -1.86
CA ILE A 81 15.19 2.20 -1.30
C ILE A 81 16.06 1.77 -0.12
N ASN A 82 17.31 1.45 -0.43
CA ASN A 82 18.19 0.57 0.34
C ASN A 82 18.92 1.20 1.54
N ASP A 83 18.40 2.25 2.21
CA ASP A 83 19.31 3.13 2.96
C ASP A 83 18.90 3.66 4.35
N ILE A 84 17.88 3.11 5.04
CA ILE A 84 17.54 3.65 6.38
C ILE A 84 17.35 2.57 7.46
N PRO A 85 18.34 2.38 8.37
CA PRO A 85 18.27 1.42 9.47
C PRO A 85 17.06 1.59 10.42
N LEU A 86 16.58 2.83 10.61
CA LEU A 86 15.40 3.13 11.44
C LEU A 86 14.13 2.49 10.84
N PHE A 87 14.09 2.43 9.52
CA PHE A 87 12.97 1.89 8.78
C PHE A 87 13.02 0.37 8.68
N ASN A 88 14.10 -0.34 8.98
CA ASN A 88 14.09 -1.81 8.95
C ASN A 88 13.03 -2.42 9.90
N ASN A 89 12.86 -1.85 11.10
CA ASN A 89 11.85 -2.34 12.04
C ASN A 89 10.42 -1.94 11.64
N ILE A 90 10.25 -0.74 11.06
CA ILE A 90 8.93 -0.29 10.61
C ILE A 90 8.56 -1.00 9.29
N HIS A 91 9.53 -1.31 8.41
CA HIS A 91 9.36 -2.15 7.23
C HIS A 91 8.89 -3.56 7.60
N LEU A 92 9.34 -4.12 8.73
CA LEU A 92 8.82 -5.41 9.19
C LEU A 92 7.32 -5.33 9.54
N VAL A 93 6.90 -4.27 10.23
CA VAL A 93 5.48 -4.03 10.54
C VAL A 93 4.69 -3.76 9.26
N PHE A 94 5.23 -2.92 8.38
CA PHE A 94 4.64 -2.58 7.09
C PHE A 94 4.46 -3.81 6.19
N THR A 95 5.50 -4.65 6.07
CA THR A 95 5.45 -5.93 5.35
C THR A 95 4.36 -6.83 5.92
N HIS A 96 4.23 -6.91 7.25
CA HIS A 96 3.18 -7.69 7.88
C HIS A 96 1.78 -7.15 7.56
N ILE A 97 1.58 -5.83 7.58
CA ILE A 97 0.31 -5.19 7.23
C ILE A 97 -0.02 -5.41 5.75
N ILE A 98 0.96 -5.28 4.85
CA ILE A 98 0.77 -5.59 3.42
C ILE A 98 0.34 -7.03 3.23
N GLN A 99 1.07 -7.99 3.81
CA GLN A 99 0.74 -9.42 3.69
C GLN A 99 -0.67 -9.71 4.21
N LYS A 100 -1.01 -9.19 5.39
CA LYS A 100 -2.34 -9.36 5.99
C LYS A 100 -3.45 -8.77 5.11
N THR A 101 -3.20 -7.61 4.50
CA THR A 101 -4.16 -6.95 3.61
C THR A 101 -4.36 -7.74 2.34
N LYS A 102 -3.27 -8.16 1.70
CA LYS A 102 -3.30 -9.00 0.50
C LYS A 102 -3.98 -10.34 0.73
N GLU A 103 -3.74 -10.98 1.87
CA GLU A 103 -4.42 -12.24 2.25
C GLU A 103 -5.93 -12.06 2.38
N LYS A 104 -6.39 -10.97 3.02
CA LYS A 104 -7.82 -10.67 3.14
C LYS A 104 -8.46 -10.39 1.79
N LEU A 105 -7.81 -9.59 0.94
CA LEU A 105 -8.25 -9.35 -0.43
C LEU A 105 -8.32 -10.66 -1.22
N LYS A 106 -7.30 -11.51 -1.13
CA LYS A 106 -7.25 -12.80 -1.80
C LYS A 106 -8.30 -13.79 -1.27
N GLN A 107 -8.60 -13.80 0.03
CA GLN A 107 -9.70 -14.58 0.59
C GLN A 107 -11.03 -14.12 0.01
N ARG A 108 -11.26 -12.83 -0.22
CA ARG A 108 -12.46 -12.35 -0.92
C ARG A 108 -12.51 -12.82 -2.38
N CYS A 109 -11.37 -12.94 -3.05
CA CYS A 109 -11.29 -13.50 -4.40
C CYS A 109 -11.46 -15.03 -4.45
N LEU A 110 -11.01 -15.78 -3.42
CA LEU A 110 -10.93 -17.25 -3.41
C LEU A 110 -11.97 -17.95 -2.53
N SER A 111 -12.73 -17.26 -1.67
CA SER A 111 -13.80 -17.86 -0.86
C SER A 111 -15.05 -18.23 -1.68
N ILE A 112 -14.84 -18.53 -2.97
CA ILE A 112 -15.83 -18.86 -3.98
C ILE A 112 -15.28 -20.07 -4.77
N GLU A 113 -15.06 -21.16 -4.04
CA GLU A 113 -15.16 -22.53 -4.57
C GLU A 113 -16.01 -23.37 -3.62
#